data_AF-K6Z319-F1
#
_entry.id   AF-K6Z319-F1
#
_cell.length_a   1.000
_cell.length_b   1.000
_cell.length_c   1.000
_cell.angle_alpha   90.00
_cell.angle_beta   90.00
_cell.angle_gamma   90.00
#
_symmetry.space_group_name_H-M   'P 1'
#
loop_
_entity.id
_entity.type
_entity.pdbx_description
1 polymer ?
#
loop_
_entity_poly.entity_id
_entity_poly.type
_entity_poly.pdbx_seq_one_letter_code
_entity_poly.pdbx_strand_id
1 'polypeptide(L)' 'MNHIDPVQQGRYYKLNFVLMQPKVGGVFSCTKCIINFCDRIYLFRPDKYKHSVSKIGSGKRVLLTFALNI' A
#
# COMPACT_ATOMS: atom_id res chain seq x y z
N MET A 1 11.50 -1.57 1.22
CA MET A 1 11.75 -2.92 1.79
C MET A 1 10.48 -3.73 1.70
N ASN A 2 10.56 -4.99 1.27
CA ASN A 2 9.41 -5.90 1.25
C ASN A 2 9.09 -6.36 2.68
N HIS A 3 7.85 -6.15 3.12
CA HIS A 3 7.41 -6.51 4.47
C HIS A 3 5.94 -6.95 4.47
N ILE A 4 5.53 -7.53 5.60
CA ILE A 4 4.14 -7.88 5.96
C ILE A 4 3.86 -7.12 7.25
N ASP A 5 2.62 -6.69 7.47
CA ASP A 5 2.18 -6.05 8.71
C ASP A 5 1.52 -7.10 9.60
N PRO A 6 2.24 -7.70 10.57
CA PRO A 6 1.68 -8.76 11.39
C PRO A 6 0.51 -8.24 12.23
N VAL A 7 -0.52 -9.07 12.34
CA VAL A 7 -1.67 -8.88 13.22
C VAL A 7 -1.86 -10.15 14.04
N GLN A 8 -2.15 -10.02 15.33
CA GLN A 8 -2.30 -11.19 16.21
C GLN A 8 -3.54 -12.04 15.86
N GLN A 9 -4.67 -11.38 15.57
CA GLN A 9 -5.94 -12.04 15.25
C GLN A 9 -6.75 -11.19 14.26
N GLY A 10 -7.70 -11.84 13.58
CA GLY A 10 -8.62 -11.19 12.65
C GLY A 10 -8.07 -11.04 11.23
N ARG A 11 -8.68 -10.13 10.48
CA ARG A 11 -8.44 -9.83 9.08
C ARG A 11 -8.11 -8.36 8.95
N TYR A 12 -6.87 -8.07 8.56
CA TYR A 12 -6.41 -6.69 8.45
C TYR A 12 -6.39 -6.22 7.00
N TYR A 13 -7.12 -5.15 6.69
CA TYR A 13 -7.24 -4.56 5.37
C TYR A 13 -6.72 -3.12 5.38
N LYS A 14 -6.05 -2.73 4.31
CA LYS A 14 -5.70 -1.33 4.03
C LYS A 14 -6.27 -0.89 2.70
N LEU A 15 -6.99 0.24 2.72
CA LEU A 15 -7.47 0.96 1.55
C LEU A 15 -6.67 2.27 1.42
N ASN A 16 -5.83 2.35 0.40
CA ASN A 16 -4.99 3.51 0.13
C ASN A 16 -5.52 4.30 -1.06
N PHE A 17 -5.66 5.61 -0.90
CA PHE A 17 -5.87 6.58 -1.96
C PHE A 17 -4.61 7.43 -2.13
N VAL A 18 -3.97 7.35 -3.29
CA VAL A 18 -2.82 8.20 -3.62
C VAL A 18 -3.32 9.56 -4.07
N LEU A 19 -3.14 10.54 -3.20
CA LEU A 19 -3.53 11.93 -3.42
C LEU A 19 -2.49 12.68 -4.27
N MET A 20 -1.22 12.37 -4.05
CA MET A 20 -0.09 12.95 -4.78
C MET A 20 0.91 11.86 -5.16
N GLN A 21 1.24 11.78 -6.44
CA GLN A 21 2.31 10.91 -6.94
C GLN A 21 3.66 11.65 -6.93
N PRO A 22 4.75 10.97 -6.58
CA PRO A 22 6.09 11.52 -6.73
C PRO A 22 6.45 11.63 -8.22
N LYS A 23 7.48 12.42 -8.54
CA LYS A 23 7.97 12.54 -9.92
C LYS A 23 8.79 11.33 -10.34
N VAL A 24 9.53 10.73 -9.39
CA VAL A 24 10.40 9.57 -9.63
C VAL A 24 10.31 8.60 -8.45
N GLY A 25 10.09 7.32 -8.74
CA GLY A 25 10.01 6.26 -7.73
C GLY A 25 8.67 6.21 -6.99
N GLY A 26 8.66 5.72 -5.75
CA GLY A 26 7.44 5.60 -4.93
C GLY A 26 6.39 4.63 -5.46
N VAL A 27 6.80 3.68 -6.31
CA VAL A 27 5.95 2.64 -6.89
C VAL A 27 5.54 1.69 -5.77
N PHE A 28 4.24 1.50 -5.57
CA PHE A 28 3.72 0.53 -4.64
C PHE A 28 3.64 -0.84 -5.31
N SER A 29 4.19 -1.85 -4.65
CA SER A 29 4.17 -3.24 -5.09
C SER A 29 3.58 -4.11 -3.99
N CYS A 30 2.67 -5.00 -4.35
CA CYS A 30 2.11 -5.98 -3.44
C CYS A 30 1.98 -7.31 -4.17
N THR A 31 2.37 -8.41 -3.53
CA THR A 31 2.27 -9.75 -4.12
C THR A 31 0.84 -10.10 -4.50
N LYS A 32 -0.15 -9.64 -3.73
CA LYS A 32 -1.58 -9.82 -4.04
C LYS A 32 -2.41 -8.65 -3.53
N CYS A 33 -2.70 -7.71 -4.43
CA CYS A 33 -3.72 -6.69 -4.22
C CYS A 33 -5.12 -7.27 -4.47
N ILE A 34 -6.09 -6.90 -3.65
CA ILE A 34 -7.51 -7.15 -3.92
C ILE A 34 -8.00 -6.17 -4.99
N ILE A 35 -7.60 -4.90 -4.87
CA ILE A 35 -7.84 -3.86 -5.87
C ILE A 35 -6.52 -3.14 -6.12
N ASN A 36 -6.17 -2.97 -7.38
CA ASN A 36 -5.21 -1.98 -7.85
C ASN A 36 -5.84 -1.26 -9.04
N PHE A 37 -6.17 0.03 -8.86
CA PHE A 37 -6.77 0.84 -9.91
C PHE A 37 -5.92 2.06 -10.22
N CYS A 38 -5.43 2.12 -11.46
CA CYS A 38 -4.66 3.23 -12.04
C CYS A 38 -3.53 3.75 -11.14
N ASP A 39 -2.88 2.86 -10.39
CA ASP A 39 -1.86 3.17 -9.39
C ASP A 39 -2.28 4.23 -8.35
N ARG A 40 -3.58 4.49 -8.22
CA ARG A 40 -4.17 5.51 -7.33
C ARG A 40 -4.93 4.90 -6.18
N ILE A 41 -5.60 3.75 -6.38
CA ILE A 41 -6.41 3.11 -5.35
C ILE A 41 -5.91 1.70 -5.14
N TYR A 42 -5.59 1.36 -3.89
CA TYR A 42 -5.13 0.03 -3.51
C TYR A 42 -5.93 -0.49 -2.35
N LEU A 43 -6.53 -1.67 -2.51
CA LEU A 43 -7.10 -2.46 -1.41
C LEU A 43 -6.29 -3.75 -1.29
N PHE A 44 -5.76 -4.04 -0.12
CA PHE A 44 -4.92 -5.22 0.08
C PHE A 44 -4.95 -5.70 1.54
N ARG A 45 -4.46 -6.92 1.73
CA ARG A 45 -4.26 -7.59 3.03
C ARG A 45 -2.79 -7.49 3.42
N PRO A 46 -2.36 -6.40 4.08
CA PRO A 46 -0.96 -6.22 4.46
C PRO A 46 -0.47 -7.29 5.44
N ASP A 47 -1.37 -7.96 6.16
CA ASP A 47 -1.11 -9.06 7.09
C ASP A 47 -0.81 -10.40 6.42
N LYS A 48 -1.28 -10.62 5.19
CA LYS A 48 -1.08 -11.87 4.46
C LYS A 48 -0.02 -11.78 3.37
N TYR A 49 0.09 -10.62 2.72
CA TYR A 49 0.88 -10.50 1.50
C TYR A 49 1.98 -9.47 1.65
N LYS A 50 3.17 -9.84 1.18
CA LYS A 50 4.32 -8.94 1.13
C LYS A 50 4.00 -7.74 0.27
N HIS A 51 4.42 -6.58 0.74
CA HIS A 51 4.29 -5.34 0.01
C HIS A 51 5.48 -4.42 0.28
N SER A 52 5.70 -3.48 -0.63
CA SER A 52 6.73 -2.45 -0.52
C SER A 52 6.38 -1.22 -1.32
N VAL A 53 7.12 -0.15 -1.04
CA VAL A 53 7.17 1.05 -1.84
C VAL A 53 8.62 1.24 -2.26
N SER A 54 8.86 1.51 -3.54
CA SER A 54 10.19 1.85 -4.03
C SER A 54 10.65 3.20 -3.45
N LYS A 55 11.96 3.41 -3.35
CA LYS A 55 12.49 4.67 -2.84
C LYS A 55 11.99 5.83 -3.71
N ILE A 56 11.55 6.92 -3.08
CA ILE A 56 11.22 8.15 -3.80
C ILE A 56 12.54 8.84 -4.14
N GLY A 57 12.78 9.04 -5.43
CA GLY A 57 13.97 9.75 -5.93
C GLY A 57 13.76 11.25 -6.01
N SER A 58 12.55 11.70 -6.37
CA SER A 58 12.20 13.12 -6.48
C SER A 58 10.70 13.36 -6.29
N GLY A 59 10.35 14.50 -5.67
CA GLY A 59 8.98 14.86 -5.32
C GLY A 59 8.52 14.21 -4.00
N LYS A 60 7.20 14.16 -3.79
CA LYS A 60 6.58 13.59 -2.59
C LYS A 60 5.42 12.69 -3.00
N ARG A 61 5.27 11.56 -2.30
CA ARG A 61 4.08 10.72 -2.36
C ARG A 61 3.20 11.01 -1.15
N VAL A 62 1.94 11.39 -1.39
CA VAL A 62 0.95 11.60 -0.32
C VAL A 62 -0.21 10.65 -0.56
N LEU A 63 -0.60 9.95 0.48
CA LEU A 63 -1.70 9.00 0.44
C LEU A 63 -2.54 9.11 1.69
N LEU A 64 -3.83 8.85 1.53
CA LEU A 64 -4.77 8.65 2.63
C LEU A 64 -5.03 7.15 2.76
N THR A 65 -4.84 6.61 3.95
CA THR A 65 -5.07 5.19 4.25
C THR A 65 -6.19 5.03 5.24
N PHE A 66 -7.15 4.17 4.92
CA PHE A 66 -8.05 3.58 5.90
C PHE A 66 -7.55 2.18 6.24
N ALA A 67 -7.44 1.91 7.54
CA ALA A 67 -7.03 0.62 8.05
C ALA A 67 -8.20 0.00 8.82
N LEU A 68 -8.60 -1.21 8.45
CA LEU A 68 -9.71 -1.94 9.05
C LEU A 68 -9.23 -3.29 9.54
N ASN A 69 -9.44 -3.58 10.81
CA ASN A 69 -9.18 -4.88 11.43
C ASN A 69 -10.51 -5.45 11.91
N ILE A 70 -10.90 -6.63 11.39
CA ILE A 70 -12.18 -7.31 11.69
C ILE A 70 -11.99 -8.80 11.93
#